data_AF-A0A9F5IJ39-F1
#
_entry.id   AF-A0A9F5IJ39-F1
#
_cell.length_a   1.000
_cell.length_b   1.000
_cell.length_c   1.000
_cell.angle_alpha   90.00
_cell.angle_beta   90.00
_cell.angle_gamma   90.00
#
_symmetry.space_group_name_H-M   'P 1'
#
loop_
_entity.id
_entity.type
_entity.pdbx_description
1 polymer ?
#
loop_
_entity_poly.entity_id
_entity_poly.type
_entity_poly.pdbx_seq_one_letter_code
_entity_poly.pdbx_strand_id
1 'polypeptide(L)'
;MWVLRVCWVLLGTLGAGSAQLFFKSVPFVEIDSCNGAVVILPCVVTNLKYNQSSSMFVTWLFQGKRFFIFDGVTDNITRNSSFQTATFQNRSMLPFGIASLVVSTKEALLGNYTCEVTESNREGETRFELRNSSVPWFQPAERFSIISTIILSVALYWCQFITVAIKFDMTLEKKIGLSVTGFLISIFALTGTILFAQGGYTASAKAGIGIIVVPAVIAVPLLYFLFTSVFEKQPLFAVILLALKALGYVIAVAGFALCVTACHPKHGSVVIAGLAFIDAVAAIGLIYIIIIIGSKLKDHQPPRKAVEESLNDAKGVMLE
;
A
#
# COMPACT_ATOMS: atom_id res chain seq x y z
N MET A 1 -21.18 47.24 -68.53
CA MET A 1 -22.15 46.94 -67.46
C MET A 1 -22.63 45.46 -67.45
N TRP A 2 -21.76 44.47 -67.69
CA TRP A 2 -22.14 43.05 -67.64
C TRP A 2 -21.19 42.16 -66.81
N VAL A 3 -20.02 42.65 -66.42
CA VAL A 3 -19.02 41.85 -65.68
C VAL A 3 -19.22 41.91 -64.16
N LEU A 4 -19.91 42.93 -63.64
CA LEU A 4 -20.12 43.13 -62.20
C LEU A 4 -21.32 42.35 -61.62
N ARG A 5 -22.22 41.81 -62.46
CA ARG A 5 -23.36 40.98 -61.98
C ARG A 5 -23.01 39.51 -61.78
N VAL A 6 -21.96 39.02 -62.45
CA VAL A 6 -21.56 37.59 -62.36
C VAL A 6 -20.78 37.32 -61.06
N CYS A 7 -20.02 38.29 -60.54
CA CYS A 7 -19.31 38.13 -59.27
C CYS A 7 -20.24 38.06 -58.04
N TRP A 8 -21.45 38.62 -58.09
CA TRP A 8 -22.38 38.56 -56.95
C TRP A 8 -23.11 37.20 -56.86
N VAL A 9 -23.28 36.51 -57.98
CA VAL A 9 -23.91 35.17 -58.02
C VAL A 9 -22.93 34.09 -57.53
N LEU A 10 -21.62 34.28 -57.74
CA LEU A 10 -20.60 33.34 -57.27
C LEU A 10 -20.22 33.50 -55.79
N LEU A 11 -20.44 34.66 -55.17
CA LEU A 11 -20.17 34.85 -53.74
C LEU A 11 -21.30 34.38 -52.80
N GLY A 12 -22.47 34.00 -53.34
CA GLY A 12 -23.64 33.57 -52.57
C GLY A 12 -23.63 32.10 -52.12
N THR A 13 -22.61 31.30 -52.46
CA THR A 13 -22.57 29.85 -52.18
C THR A 13 -21.56 29.44 -51.10
N LEU A 14 -20.84 30.38 -50.48
CA LEU A 14 -19.81 30.09 -49.47
C LEU A 14 -20.31 30.22 -48.01
N GLY A 15 -21.62 30.16 -47.81
CA GLY A 15 -22.26 30.12 -46.50
C GLY A 15 -22.67 28.71 -46.05
N ALA A 16 -21.94 27.67 -46.45
CA ALA A 16 -22.11 26.34 -45.85
C ALA A 16 -21.51 26.39 -44.43
N GLY A 17 -22.33 26.79 -43.46
CA GLY A 17 -21.96 26.70 -42.05
C GLY A 17 -21.53 25.27 -41.74
N SER A 18 -20.26 25.10 -41.35
CA SER A 18 -19.72 23.81 -40.89
C SER A 18 -20.64 23.28 -39.80
N ALA A 19 -21.34 22.20 -40.10
CA ALA A 19 -22.34 21.62 -39.21
C ALA A 19 -21.62 20.74 -38.18
N GLN A 20 -20.82 21.35 -37.29
CA GLN A 20 -19.96 20.62 -36.35
C GLN A 20 -20.70 20.24 -35.06
N LEU A 21 -20.37 19.08 -34.51
CA LEU A 21 -20.78 18.66 -33.16
C LEU A 21 -19.74 19.12 -32.13
N PHE A 22 -20.23 19.58 -30.98
CA PHE A 22 -19.43 20.01 -29.84
C PHE A 22 -19.49 18.96 -28.74
N PHE A 23 -18.36 18.77 -28.08
CA PHE A 23 -18.17 17.76 -27.04
C PHE A 23 -17.80 18.41 -25.73
N LYS A 24 -18.21 17.78 -24.63
CA LYS A 24 -17.65 18.11 -23.32
C LYS A 24 -16.17 17.71 -23.31
N SER A 25 -15.28 18.70 -23.22
CA SER A 25 -13.84 18.45 -23.20
C SER A 25 -13.42 17.78 -21.90
N VAL A 26 -12.80 16.60 -22.03
CA VAL A 26 -12.14 15.88 -20.94
C VAL A 26 -10.72 15.61 -21.43
N PRO A 27 -9.68 16.25 -20.88
CA PRO A 27 -8.33 16.14 -21.44
C PRO A 27 -7.68 14.78 -21.14
N PHE A 28 -7.98 14.20 -19.98
CA PHE A 28 -7.44 12.90 -19.56
C PHE A 28 -8.41 12.19 -18.62
N VAL A 29 -8.27 10.87 -18.55
CA VAL A 29 -8.95 9.99 -17.60
C VAL A 29 -7.89 9.21 -16.85
N GLU A 30 -7.93 9.28 -15.53
CA GLU A 30 -7.02 8.53 -14.68
C GLU A 30 -7.61 7.16 -14.34
N ILE A 31 -6.82 6.13 -14.56
CA ILE A 31 -7.10 4.78 -14.05
C ILE A 31 -6.05 4.42 -13.01
N ASP A 32 -6.46 3.73 -11.95
CA ASP A 32 -5.55 3.18 -10.96
C ASP A 32 -5.78 1.67 -10.82
N SER A 33 -4.95 1.01 -10.02
CA SER A 33 -5.14 -0.42 -9.70
C SER A 33 -6.33 -0.67 -8.76
N CYS A 34 -7.04 0.39 -8.33
CA CYS A 34 -8.24 0.35 -7.51
C CYS A 34 -9.53 0.46 -8.28
N ASN A 35 -9.48 0.93 -9.53
CA ASN A 35 -10.62 0.96 -10.41
C ASN A 35 -11.20 -0.45 -10.47
N GLY A 36 -12.53 -0.53 -10.41
CA GLY A 36 -13.24 -1.80 -10.37
C GLY A 36 -12.97 -2.65 -11.62
N ALA A 37 -13.80 -3.66 -11.86
CA ALA A 37 -13.63 -4.51 -13.05
C ALA A 37 -13.81 -3.77 -14.40
N VAL A 38 -14.19 -2.49 -14.35
CA VAL A 38 -14.75 -1.70 -15.44
C VAL A 38 -14.26 -0.25 -15.38
N VAL A 39 -13.95 0.32 -16.55
CA VAL A 39 -13.54 1.70 -16.79
C VAL A 39 -14.54 2.39 -17.71
N ILE A 40 -14.87 3.65 -17.44
CA ILE A 40 -15.76 4.47 -18.25
C ILE A 40 -14.92 5.39 -19.14
N LEU A 41 -15.12 5.28 -20.46
CA LEU A 41 -14.54 6.15 -21.47
C LEU A 41 -15.56 7.26 -21.79
N PRO A 42 -15.33 8.52 -21.36
CA PRO A 42 -16.32 9.57 -21.48
C PRO A 42 -16.45 10.07 -22.93
N CYS A 43 -17.68 10.17 -23.42
CA CYS A 43 -17.98 10.88 -24.65
C CYS A 43 -19.38 11.51 -24.55
N VAL A 44 -19.42 12.83 -24.51
CA VAL A 44 -20.66 13.59 -24.32
C VAL A 44 -20.74 14.71 -25.35
N VAL A 45 -21.73 14.64 -26.23
CA VAL A 45 -22.07 15.64 -27.24
C VAL A 45 -23.05 16.64 -26.63
N THR A 46 -22.82 17.94 -26.82
CA THR A 46 -23.59 19.00 -26.15
C THR A 46 -24.62 19.70 -27.04
N ASN A 47 -24.54 19.52 -28.37
CA ASN A 47 -25.33 20.29 -29.34
C ASN A 47 -26.02 19.42 -30.39
N LEU A 48 -26.61 18.30 -29.98
CA LEU A 48 -27.44 17.46 -30.85
C LEU A 48 -28.68 18.21 -31.37
N LYS A 49 -29.14 17.85 -32.56
CA LYS A 49 -30.30 18.49 -33.21
C LYS A 49 -31.47 17.53 -33.40
N TYR A 50 -31.20 16.28 -33.77
CA TYR A 50 -32.24 15.30 -34.07
C TYR A 50 -32.62 14.49 -32.84
N ASN A 51 -31.70 14.32 -31.87
CA ASN A 51 -31.93 13.60 -30.62
C ASN A 51 -32.53 12.20 -30.87
N GLN A 52 -32.03 11.50 -31.90
CA GLN A 52 -32.47 10.16 -32.28
C GLN A 52 -31.25 9.28 -32.50
N SER A 53 -31.21 8.13 -31.83
CA SER A 53 -30.10 7.18 -31.98
C SER A 53 -30.03 6.58 -33.38
N SER A 54 -31.15 6.48 -34.09
CA SER A 54 -31.21 5.93 -35.46
C SER A 54 -30.52 6.80 -36.51
N SER A 55 -30.27 8.07 -36.21
CA SER A 55 -29.53 9.00 -37.08
C SER A 55 -28.07 9.17 -36.66
N MET A 56 -27.59 8.34 -35.73
CA MET A 56 -26.25 8.48 -35.15
C MET A 56 -25.31 7.37 -35.59
N PHE A 57 -24.07 7.74 -35.84
CA PHE A 57 -22.96 6.82 -35.98
C PHE A 57 -21.92 7.17 -34.91
N VAL A 58 -21.47 6.19 -34.15
CA VAL A 58 -20.46 6.38 -33.10
C VAL A 58 -19.28 5.49 -33.39
N THR A 59 -18.10 6.08 -33.53
CA THR A 59 -16.85 5.36 -33.74
C THR A 59 -15.87 5.70 -32.64
N TRP A 60 -15.26 4.67 -32.06
CA TRP A 60 -14.22 4.82 -31.06
C TRP A 60 -12.90 4.28 -31.59
N LEU A 61 -11.85 5.05 -31.35
CA LEU A 61 -10.49 4.76 -31.78
C LEU A 61 -9.54 4.74 -30.60
N PHE A 62 -8.61 3.79 -30.62
CA PHE A 62 -7.48 3.73 -29.72
C PHE A 62 -6.22 3.89 -30.55
N GLN A 63 -5.42 4.92 -30.25
CA GLN A 63 -4.21 5.25 -31.03
C GLN A 63 -4.48 5.33 -32.55
N GLY A 64 -5.63 5.89 -32.93
CA GLY A 64 -6.07 6.02 -34.32
C GLY A 64 -6.62 4.75 -34.98
N LYS A 65 -6.73 3.62 -34.27
CA LYS A 65 -7.34 2.38 -34.78
C LYS A 65 -8.74 2.20 -34.21
N ARG A 66 -9.73 2.02 -35.10
CA ARG A 66 -11.13 1.79 -34.70
C ARG A 66 -11.25 0.47 -33.94
N PHE A 67 -11.89 0.51 -32.78
CA PHE A 67 -12.13 -0.70 -31.97
C PHE A 67 -13.60 -0.93 -31.63
N PHE A 68 -14.43 0.11 -31.72
CA PHE A 68 -15.87 0.02 -31.49
C PHE A 68 -16.60 0.93 -32.48
N ILE A 69 -17.62 0.38 -33.14
CA ILE A 69 -18.44 1.09 -34.13
C ILE A 69 -19.90 0.76 -33.83
N PHE A 70 -20.73 1.79 -33.76
CA PHE A 70 -22.18 1.68 -33.69
C PHE A 70 -22.81 2.40 -34.88
N ASP A 71 -23.67 1.68 -35.58
CA ASP A 71 -24.51 2.20 -36.66
C ASP A 71 -25.95 2.25 -36.16
N GLY A 72 -26.48 3.46 -36.00
CA GLY A 72 -27.85 3.68 -35.54
C GLY A 72 -28.92 3.25 -36.54
N VAL A 73 -28.62 3.25 -37.84
CA VAL A 73 -29.59 2.90 -38.89
C VAL A 73 -29.87 1.39 -38.87
N THR A 74 -28.80 0.60 -38.76
CA THR A 74 -28.89 -0.87 -38.68
C THR A 74 -28.99 -1.39 -37.25
N ASP A 75 -28.89 -0.50 -36.28
CA ASP A 75 -28.81 -0.78 -34.85
C ASP A 75 -27.72 -1.80 -34.46
N ASN A 76 -26.63 -1.83 -35.25
CA ASN A 76 -25.57 -2.83 -35.17
C ASN A 76 -24.32 -2.29 -34.45
N ILE A 77 -23.70 -3.14 -33.63
CA ILE A 77 -22.46 -2.84 -32.91
C ILE A 77 -21.37 -3.78 -33.39
N THR A 78 -20.31 -3.21 -33.96
CA THR A 78 -19.11 -3.94 -34.36
C THR A 78 -17.97 -3.65 -33.39
N ARG A 79 -17.27 -4.70 -32.97
CA ARG A 79 -16.18 -4.64 -31.99
C ARG A 79 -14.95 -5.37 -32.47
N ASN A 80 -13.79 -4.86 -32.10
CA ASN A 80 -12.51 -5.53 -32.31
C ASN A 80 -12.32 -6.64 -31.26
N SER A 81 -11.60 -7.71 -31.63
CA SER A 81 -11.28 -8.84 -30.75
C SER A 81 -10.53 -8.44 -29.47
N SER A 82 -9.82 -7.31 -29.47
CA SER A 82 -9.09 -6.80 -28.29
C SER A 82 -9.95 -6.00 -27.32
N PHE A 83 -11.19 -5.65 -27.67
CA PHE A 83 -12.11 -4.82 -26.88
C PHE A 83 -13.52 -5.41 -26.88
N GLN A 84 -13.64 -6.71 -26.60
CA GLN A 84 -14.93 -7.42 -26.67
C GLN A 84 -15.90 -6.97 -25.58
N THR A 85 -15.38 -6.55 -24.42
CA THR A 85 -16.22 -6.10 -23.31
C THR A 85 -16.77 -4.68 -23.48
N ALA A 86 -16.31 -3.95 -24.51
CA ALA A 86 -16.77 -2.60 -24.78
C ALA A 86 -18.28 -2.55 -25.05
N THR A 87 -18.99 -1.77 -24.26
CA THR A 87 -20.43 -1.54 -24.38
C THR A 87 -20.77 -0.09 -24.04
N PHE A 88 -21.91 0.40 -24.51
CA PHE A 88 -22.38 1.72 -24.07
C PHE A 88 -22.68 1.71 -22.57
N GLN A 89 -22.32 2.80 -21.88
CA GLN A 89 -22.68 2.99 -20.48
C GLN A 89 -24.19 2.91 -20.28
N ASN A 90 -24.93 3.60 -21.14
CA ASN A 90 -26.37 3.47 -21.22
C ASN A 90 -26.82 3.77 -22.66
N ARG A 91 -27.32 2.75 -23.36
CA ARG A 91 -27.78 2.88 -24.74
C ARG A 91 -28.95 3.87 -24.89
N SER A 92 -29.82 3.97 -23.88
CA SER A 92 -30.95 4.91 -23.92
C SER A 92 -30.54 6.37 -23.81
N MET A 93 -29.27 6.64 -23.46
CA MET A 93 -28.74 8.01 -23.31
C MET A 93 -28.07 8.55 -24.58
N LEU A 94 -27.93 7.73 -25.63
CA LEU A 94 -27.42 8.15 -26.94
C LEU A 94 -28.23 9.31 -27.55
N PRO A 95 -29.58 9.29 -27.56
CA PRO A 95 -30.40 10.44 -27.99
C PRO A 95 -30.15 11.75 -27.23
N PHE A 96 -29.55 11.67 -26.04
CA PHE A 96 -29.20 12.81 -25.19
C PHE A 96 -27.72 13.20 -25.32
N GLY A 97 -26.99 12.60 -26.26
CA GLY A 97 -25.59 12.92 -26.54
C GLY A 97 -24.58 12.14 -25.71
N ILE A 98 -24.99 11.17 -24.89
CA ILE A 98 -24.07 10.37 -24.11
C ILE A 98 -23.68 9.11 -24.89
N ALA A 99 -22.50 9.15 -25.49
CA ALA A 99 -21.89 8.06 -26.25
C ALA A 99 -20.74 7.38 -25.47
N SER A 100 -20.69 7.57 -24.16
CA SER A 100 -19.67 7.00 -23.27
C SER A 100 -19.67 5.46 -23.31
N LEU A 101 -18.46 4.88 -23.34
CA LEU A 101 -18.28 3.43 -23.29
C LEU A 101 -17.86 2.96 -21.91
N VAL A 102 -18.14 1.68 -21.68
CA VAL A 102 -17.81 0.91 -20.52
C VAL A 102 -16.98 -0.28 -21.01
N VAL A 103 -15.74 -0.37 -20.55
CA VAL A 103 -14.74 -1.37 -20.99
C VAL A 103 -14.16 -2.05 -19.76
N SER A 104 -13.82 -3.34 -19.85
CA SER A 104 -13.12 -4.00 -18.75
C SER A 104 -11.74 -3.39 -18.51
N THR A 105 -11.35 -3.25 -17.25
CA THR A 105 -10.03 -2.75 -16.84
C THR A 105 -8.87 -3.58 -17.42
N LYS A 106 -9.11 -4.86 -17.76
CA LYS A 106 -8.12 -5.72 -18.43
C LYS A 106 -7.90 -5.37 -19.91
N GLU A 107 -8.92 -4.82 -20.56
CA GLU A 107 -8.89 -4.42 -21.97
C GLU A 107 -8.58 -2.92 -22.14
N ALA A 108 -8.74 -2.11 -21.08
CA ALA A 108 -8.44 -0.69 -21.09
C ALA A 108 -6.93 -0.42 -21.13
N LEU A 109 -6.40 -0.23 -22.33
CA LEU A 109 -4.99 0.08 -22.57
C LEU A 109 -4.69 1.57 -22.32
N LEU A 110 -3.53 1.87 -21.74
CA LEU A 110 -3.08 3.26 -21.54
C LEU A 110 -2.75 3.91 -22.89
N GLY A 111 -3.13 5.18 -23.04
CA GLY A 111 -2.87 5.96 -24.26
C GLY A 111 -4.06 6.77 -24.74
N ASN A 112 -4.02 7.18 -26.01
CA ASN A 112 -4.98 8.12 -26.56
C ASN A 112 -6.23 7.42 -27.08
N TYR A 113 -7.38 7.88 -26.60
CA TYR A 113 -8.70 7.49 -27.09
C TYR A 113 -9.34 8.66 -27.82
N THR A 114 -10.01 8.34 -28.93
CA THR A 114 -10.80 9.29 -29.71
C THR A 114 -12.22 8.75 -29.81
N CYS A 115 -13.21 9.61 -29.52
CA CYS A 115 -14.61 9.36 -29.81
C CYS A 115 -15.03 10.25 -30.96
N GLU A 116 -15.50 9.64 -32.05
CA GLU A 116 -16.08 10.29 -33.22
C GLU A 116 -17.59 10.04 -33.20
N VAL A 117 -18.38 11.11 -33.31
CA VAL A 117 -19.84 11.01 -33.40
C VAL A 117 -20.30 11.76 -34.63
N THR A 118 -21.19 11.12 -35.39
CA THR A 118 -21.89 11.70 -36.53
C THR A 118 -23.38 11.66 -36.25
N GLU A 119 -24.06 12.79 -36.38
CA GLU A 119 -25.53 12.91 -36.34
C GLU A 119 -26.00 13.43 -37.70
N SER A 120 -26.54 12.54 -38.54
CA SER A 120 -26.89 12.84 -39.94
C SER A 120 -25.68 13.44 -40.68
N ASN A 121 -25.70 14.73 -41.02
CA ASN A 121 -24.62 15.42 -41.74
C ASN A 121 -23.67 16.19 -40.81
N ARG A 122 -23.78 16.00 -39.49
CA ARG A 122 -23.01 16.73 -38.49
C ARG A 122 -21.99 15.83 -37.85
N GLU A 123 -20.74 16.26 -37.82
CA GLU A 123 -19.63 15.44 -37.33
C GLU A 123 -18.86 16.18 -36.25
N GLY A 124 -18.25 15.41 -35.36
CA GLY A 124 -17.17 15.92 -34.54
C GLY A 124 -16.48 14.81 -33.77
N GLU A 125 -15.35 15.15 -33.18
CA GLU A 125 -14.53 14.23 -32.41
C GLU A 125 -14.10 14.87 -31.08
N THR A 126 -13.82 14.02 -30.10
CA THR A 126 -13.13 14.40 -28.87
C THR A 126 -12.04 13.39 -28.56
N ARG A 127 -10.95 13.88 -27.97
CA ARG A 127 -9.76 13.08 -27.66
C ARG A 127 -9.40 13.26 -26.21
N PHE A 128 -9.05 12.16 -25.56
CA PHE A 128 -8.52 12.17 -24.20
C PHE A 128 -7.47 11.09 -24.03
N GLU A 129 -6.58 11.30 -23.07
CA GLU A 129 -5.55 10.34 -22.72
C GLU A 129 -5.95 9.53 -21.48
N LEU A 130 -5.90 8.20 -21.59
CA LEU A 130 -6.04 7.30 -20.45
C LEU A 130 -4.67 7.13 -19.79
N ARG A 131 -4.52 7.67 -18.58
CA ARG A 131 -3.27 7.67 -17.80
C ARG A 131 -3.40 6.80 -16.57
N ASN A 132 -2.27 6.27 -16.12
CA ASN A 132 -2.21 5.57 -14.84
C ASN A 132 -1.98 6.58 -13.71
N SER A 133 -2.83 6.56 -12.69
CA SER A 133 -2.68 7.35 -11.48
C SER A 133 -2.11 6.46 -10.38
N SER A 134 -0.95 6.85 -9.84
CA SER A 134 -0.38 6.20 -8.66
C SER A 134 -1.06 6.74 -7.41
N VAL A 135 -2.23 6.22 -7.08
CA VAL A 135 -2.87 6.53 -5.79
C VAL A 135 -2.11 5.79 -4.68
N PRO A 136 -1.66 6.48 -3.61
CA PRO A 136 -1.00 5.82 -2.51
C PRO A 136 -1.97 4.88 -1.79
N TRP A 137 -1.54 3.63 -1.56
CA TRP A 137 -2.37 2.61 -0.92
C TRP A 137 -2.66 2.93 0.55
N PHE A 138 -1.64 3.41 1.28
CA PHE A 138 -1.76 3.91 2.64
C PHE A 138 -1.56 5.42 2.68
N GLN A 139 -2.15 6.09 3.66
CA GLN A 139 -1.80 7.50 3.89
C GLN A 139 -0.30 7.63 4.19
N PRO A 140 0.35 8.74 3.80
CA PRO A 140 1.78 8.93 4.06
C PRO A 140 2.15 8.72 5.54
N ALA A 141 1.34 9.24 6.47
CA ALA A 141 1.56 9.08 7.91
C ALA A 141 1.50 7.62 8.37
N GLU A 142 0.52 6.85 7.89
CA GLU A 142 0.38 5.42 8.19
C GLU A 142 1.59 4.64 7.66
N ARG A 143 2.01 4.95 6.43
CA ARG A 143 3.18 4.32 5.82
C ARG A 143 4.46 4.57 6.62
N PHE A 144 4.71 5.80 7.07
CA PHE A 144 5.84 6.11 7.95
C PHE A 144 5.75 5.37 9.28
N SER A 145 4.54 5.24 9.86
CA SER A 145 4.33 4.52 11.11
C SER A 145 4.64 3.02 10.98
N ILE A 146 4.21 2.38 9.89
CA ILE A 146 4.53 0.97 9.60
C ILE A 146 6.05 0.78 9.45
N ILE A 147 6.71 1.62 8.65
CA ILE A 147 8.16 1.51 8.45
C ILE A 147 8.92 1.73 9.77
N SER A 148 8.53 2.73 10.55
CA SER A 148 9.16 3.05 11.83
C SER A 148 8.98 1.93 12.87
N THR A 149 7.80 1.32 12.94
CA THR A 149 7.56 0.20 13.88
C THR A 149 8.42 -1.01 13.51
N ILE A 150 8.55 -1.37 12.24
CA ILE A 150 9.42 -2.47 11.81
C ILE A 150 10.88 -2.25 12.19
N ILE A 151 11.40 -1.03 11.96
CA ILE A 151 12.77 -0.68 12.34
C ILE A 151 12.94 -0.80 13.86
N LEU A 152 11.95 -0.32 14.63
CA LEU A 152 11.93 -0.43 16.07
C LEU A 152 11.89 -1.89 16.54
N SER A 153 11.07 -2.75 15.93
CA SER A 153 10.99 -4.19 16.24
C SER A 153 12.35 -4.87 16.09
N VAL A 154 13.03 -4.62 14.96
CA VAL A 154 14.35 -5.19 14.69
C VAL A 154 15.39 -4.69 15.69
N ALA A 155 15.39 -3.39 16.00
CA ALA A 155 16.28 -2.81 16.99
C ALA A 155 16.06 -3.40 18.39
N LEU A 156 14.81 -3.48 18.84
CA LEU A 156 14.44 -4.05 20.14
C LEU A 156 14.88 -5.52 20.26
N TYR A 157 14.72 -6.29 19.18
CA TYR A 157 15.19 -7.67 19.13
C TYR A 157 16.71 -7.77 19.37
N TRP A 158 17.51 -7.02 18.60
CA TRP A 158 18.96 -7.04 18.74
C TRP A 158 19.42 -6.55 20.12
N CYS A 159 18.78 -5.51 20.66
CA CYS A 159 19.05 -5.03 22.02
C CYS A 159 18.77 -6.09 23.08
N GLN A 160 17.65 -6.80 23.00
CA GLN A 160 17.34 -7.92 23.91
C GLN A 160 18.39 -9.03 23.78
N PHE A 161 18.69 -9.46 22.55
CA PHE A 161 19.65 -10.52 22.31
C PHE A 161 21.04 -10.18 22.87
N ILE A 162 21.56 -8.99 22.56
CA ILE A 162 22.88 -8.53 23.04
C ILE A 162 22.90 -8.47 24.58
N THR A 163 21.86 -7.91 25.20
CA THR A 163 21.77 -7.79 26.65
C THR A 163 21.81 -9.14 27.33
N VAL A 164 21.06 -10.12 26.82
CA VAL A 164 21.05 -11.46 27.41
C VAL A 164 22.36 -12.20 27.11
N ALA A 165 22.92 -12.08 25.90
CA ALA A 165 24.14 -12.77 25.50
C ALA A 165 25.41 -12.32 26.24
N ILE A 166 25.48 -11.04 26.63
CA ILE A 166 26.61 -10.49 27.40
C ILE A 166 26.54 -10.94 28.87
N LYS A 167 25.36 -10.97 29.46
CA LYS A 167 25.21 -11.09 30.92
C LYS A 167 24.84 -12.49 31.41
N PHE A 168 24.22 -13.30 30.56
CA PHE A 168 23.86 -14.67 30.91
C PHE A 168 24.75 -15.64 30.14
N ASP A 169 25.22 -16.66 30.85
CA ASP A 169 26.03 -17.71 30.26
C ASP A 169 25.13 -18.62 29.41
N MET A 170 24.94 -18.24 28.15
CA MET A 170 24.26 -19.07 27.16
C MET A 170 25.26 -20.01 26.48
N THR A 171 24.84 -21.26 26.31
CA THR A 171 25.49 -22.24 25.43
C THR A 171 25.68 -21.67 24.03
N LEU A 172 26.84 -21.96 23.42
CA LEU A 172 27.22 -21.47 22.09
C LEU A 172 26.18 -21.80 21.01
N GLU A 173 25.57 -22.99 21.06
CA GLU A 173 24.50 -23.41 20.14
C GLU A 173 23.27 -22.48 20.19
N LYS A 174 22.81 -22.11 21.40
CA LYS A 174 21.69 -21.17 21.57
C LYS A 174 22.05 -19.77 21.07
N LYS A 175 23.29 -19.31 21.31
CA LYS A 175 23.77 -18.00 20.81
C LYS A 175 23.76 -17.97 19.28
N ILE A 176 24.25 -19.03 18.62
CA ILE A 176 24.21 -19.14 17.16
C ILE A 176 22.76 -19.18 16.67
N GLY A 177 21.89 -20.02 17.24
CA GLY A 177 20.51 -20.17 16.80
C GLY A 177 19.70 -18.86 16.87
N LEU A 178 19.81 -18.14 17.99
CA LEU A 178 19.18 -16.83 18.17
C LEU A 178 19.77 -15.78 17.21
N SER A 179 21.10 -15.78 17.00
CA SER A 179 21.74 -14.87 16.05
C SER A 179 21.25 -15.10 14.62
N VAL A 180 21.26 -16.35 14.13
CA VAL A 180 20.77 -16.71 12.78
C VAL A 180 19.31 -16.34 12.61
N THR A 181 18.46 -16.62 13.61
CA THR A 181 17.04 -16.26 13.54
C THR A 181 16.85 -14.74 13.49
N GLY A 182 17.66 -13.98 14.23
CA GLY A 182 17.67 -12.53 14.19
C GLY A 182 18.04 -11.95 12.83
N PHE A 183 19.07 -12.51 12.20
CA PHE A 183 19.46 -12.14 10.84
C PHE A 183 18.34 -12.43 9.83
N LEU A 184 17.70 -13.60 9.91
CA LEU A 184 16.57 -13.93 9.03
C LEU A 184 15.41 -12.92 9.16
N ILE A 185 15.04 -12.55 10.39
CA ILE A 185 14.01 -11.53 10.63
C ILE A 185 14.42 -10.17 10.06
N SER A 186 15.69 -9.80 10.22
CA SER A 186 16.22 -8.54 9.69
C SER A 186 16.19 -8.50 8.15
N ILE A 187 16.49 -9.62 7.48
CA ILE A 187 16.39 -9.76 6.03
C ILE A 187 14.93 -9.61 5.59
N PHE A 188 14.00 -10.30 6.24
CA PHE A 188 12.57 -10.16 5.91
C PHE A 188 12.07 -8.72 6.11
N ALA A 189 12.44 -8.06 7.22
CA ALA A 189 12.12 -6.66 7.44
C ALA A 189 12.69 -5.74 6.34
N LEU A 190 13.93 -5.95 5.92
CA LEU A 190 14.56 -5.16 4.85
C LEU A 190 13.86 -5.39 3.50
N THR A 191 13.65 -6.64 3.09
CA THR A 191 12.96 -6.96 1.83
C THR A 191 11.52 -6.46 1.85
N GLY A 192 10.81 -6.65 2.96
CA GLY A 192 9.43 -6.21 3.13
C GLY A 192 9.28 -4.69 3.07
N THR A 193 10.19 -3.93 3.71
CA THR A 193 10.18 -2.46 3.66
C THR A 193 10.50 -1.91 2.28
N ILE A 194 11.46 -2.51 1.54
CA ILE A 194 11.78 -2.14 0.15
C ILE A 194 10.57 -2.36 -0.77
N LEU A 195 9.92 -3.53 -0.66
CA LEU A 195 8.73 -3.85 -1.47
C LEU A 195 7.54 -2.95 -1.11
N PHE A 196 7.34 -2.68 0.18
CA PHE A 196 6.29 -1.77 0.65
C PHE A 196 6.55 -0.31 0.26
N ALA A 197 7.81 0.09 0.11
CA ALA A 197 8.19 1.45 -0.27
C ALA A 197 7.73 1.87 -1.69
N GLN A 198 7.25 0.93 -2.50
CA GLN A 198 6.67 1.26 -3.82
C GLN A 198 5.33 2.01 -3.70
N GLY A 199 4.67 1.99 -2.54
CA GLY A 199 3.59 2.91 -2.16
C GLY A 199 2.23 2.72 -2.84
N GLY A 200 2.18 2.15 -4.05
CA GLY A 200 0.93 1.88 -4.77
C GLY A 200 0.27 0.57 -4.34
N TYR A 201 -1.01 0.40 -4.70
CA TYR A 201 -1.73 -0.88 -4.53
C TYR A 201 -1.28 -1.88 -5.61
N THR A 202 -0.07 -2.42 -5.46
CA THR A 202 0.53 -3.38 -6.38
C THR A 202 0.71 -4.74 -5.69
N ALA A 203 0.91 -5.80 -6.49
CA ALA A 203 1.23 -7.12 -5.96
C ALA A 203 2.50 -7.11 -5.09
N SER A 204 3.50 -6.31 -5.48
CA SER A 204 4.74 -6.12 -4.72
C SER A 204 4.50 -5.47 -3.36
N ALA A 205 3.71 -4.40 -3.28
CA ALA A 205 3.42 -3.74 -2.00
C ALA A 205 2.62 -4.65 -1.05
N LYS A 206 1.64 -5.41 -1.58
CA LYS A 206 0.90 -6.42 -0.82
C LYS A 206 1.82 -7.51 -0.26
N ALA A 207 2.73 -8.01 -1.10
CA ALA A 207 3.74 -8.97 -0.69
C ALA A 207 4.68 -8.39 0.38
N GLY A 208 5.06 -7.11 0.26
CA GLY A 208 5.89 -6.41 1.23
C GLY A 208 5.32 -6.45 2.64
N ILE A 209 4.05 -6.04 2.83
CA ILE A 209 3.38 -6.12 4.14
C ILE A 209 3.23 -7.57 4.59
N GLY A 210 2.95 -8.51 3.68
CA GLY A 210 2.90 -9.93 4.02
C GLY A 210 4.22 -10.46 4.57
N ILE A 211 5.35 -10.11 3.93
CA ILE A 211 6.71 -10.46 4.37
C ILE A 211 7.07 -9.79 5.69
N ILE A 212 6.42 -8.69 6.07
CA ILE A 212 6.59 -8.05 7.37
C ILE A 212 5.78 -8.78 8.44
N VAL A 213 4.49 -9.00 8.20
CA VAL A 213 3.55 -9.49 9.22
C VAL A 213 3.68 -10.99 9.45
N VAL A 214 3.91 -11.80 8.40
CA VAL A 214 3.96 -13.26 8.53
C VAL A 214 5.14 -13.72 9.40
N PRO A 215 6.39 -13.27 9.18
CA PRO A 215 7.52 -13.66 10.02
C PRO A 215 7.45 -13.17 11.47
N ALA A 216 6.56 -12.21 11.79
CA ALA A 216 6.32 -11.80 13.17
C ALA A 216 5.83 -12.96 14.06
N VAL A 217 5.28 -14.04 13.47
CA VAL A 217 4.96 -15.28 14.20
C VAL A 217 6.20 -15.91 14.83
N ILE A 218 7.35 -15.81 14.17
CA ILE A 218 8.63 -16.35 14.64
C ILE A 218 9.14 -15.51 15.83
N ALA A 219 8.81 -14.22 15.87
CA ALA A 219 9.18 -13.32 16.97
C ALA A 219 8.47 -13.63 18.30
N VAL A 220 7.32 -14.34 18.28
CA VAL A 220 6.58 -14.75 19.47
C VAL A 220 7.35 -15.79 20.30
N PRO A 221 7.70 -16.98 19.78
CA PRO A 221 8.48 -17.98 20.53
C PRO A 221 9.90 -17.50 20.84
N LEU A 222 10.47 -16.56 20.06
CA LEU A 222 11.77 -15.98 20.37
C LEU A 222 11.82 -15.30 21.75
N LEU A 223 10.74 -14.60 22.14
CA LEU A 223 10.66 -13.99 23.47
C LEU A 223 10.65 -15.06 24.57
N TYR A 224 9.96 -16.18 24.31
CA TYR A 224 9.95 -17.33 25.21
C TYR A 224 11.36 -17.94 25.38
N PHE A 225 12.08 -18.17 24.26
CA PHE A 225 13.44 -18.73 24.30
C PHE A 225 14.43 -17.84 25.06
N LEU A 226 14.34 -16.52 24.88
CA LEU A 226 15.15 -15.55 25.62
C LEU A 226 14.88 -15.64 27.14
N PHE A 227 13.61 -15.71 27.55
CA PHE A 227 13.28 -15.86 28.98
C PHE A 227 13.72 -17.21 29.58
N THR A 228 13.59 -18.32 28.84
CA THR A 228 14.09 -19.62 29.31
C THR A 228 15.62 -19.67 29.44
N SER A 229 16.35 -18.78 28.75
CA SER A 229 17.80 -18.68 28.89
C SER A 229 18.22 -17.88 30.14
N VAL A 230 17.28 -17.17 30.76
CA VAL A 230 17.50 -16.32 31.94
C VAL A 230 16.98 -16.96 33.23
N PHE A 231 15.87 -17.70 33.16
CA PHE A 231 15.20 -18.27 34.33
C PHE A 231 15.05 -19.79 34.24
N GLU A 232 15.44 -20.51 35.29
CA GLU A 232 15.21 -21.96 35.43
C GLU A 232 13.72 -22.32 35.55
N LYS A 233 12.92 -21.45 36.19
CA LYS A 233 11.46 -21.52 36.24
C LYS A 233 10.88 -20.23 35.70
N GLN A 234 9.95 -20.34 34.75
CA GLN A 234 9.37 -19.16 34.12
C GLN A 234 8.57 -18.34 35.13
N PRO A 235 8.87 -17.04 35.30
CA PRO A 235 8.03 -16.18 36.10
C PRO A 235 6.67 -16.02 35.39
N LEU A 236 5.59 -15.99 36.17
CA LEU A 236 4.23 -15.75 35.68
C LEU A 236 4.16 -14.53 34.73
N PHE A 237 4.95 -13.50 35.05
CA PHE A 237 5.10 -12.30 34.24
C PHE A 237 5.58 -12.57 32.80
N ALA A 238 6.54 -13.48 32.59
CA ALA A 238 7.01 -13.83 31.25
C ALA A 238 5.94 -14.55 30.42
N VAL A 239 5.13 -15.39 31.06
CA VAL A 239 3.99 -16.07 30.42
C VAL A 239 2.93 -15.05 30.00
N ILE A 240 2.65 -14.06 30.85
CA ILE A 240 1.72 -12.96 30.53
C ILE A 240 2.24 -12.14 29.34
N LEU A 241 3.54 -11.77 29.32
CA LEU A 241 4.12 -11.04 28.20
C LEU A 241 4.06 -11.84 26.89
N LEU A 242 4.27 -13.16 26.95
CA LEU A 242 4.14 -14.02 25.77
C LEU A 242 2.70 -14.04 25.23
N ALA A 243 1.71 -14.17 26.12
CA ALA A 243 0.30 -14.15 25.75
C ALA A 243 -0.11 -12.80 25.13
N LEU A 244 0.36 -11.69 25.70
CA LEU A 244 0.14 -10.35 25.15
C LEU A 244 0.81 -10.23 23.77
N LYS A 245 2.05 -10.69 23.60
CA LYS A 245 2.73 -10.64 22.30
C LYS A 245 1.98 -11.43 21.22
N ALA A 246 1.45 -12.60 21.57
CA ALA A 246 0.62 -13.41 20.68
C ALA A 246 -0.69 -12.68 20.32
N LEU A 247 -1.33 -11.99 21.27
CA LEU A 247 -2.52 -11.17 20.99
C LEU A 247 -2.21 -10.04 20.00
N GLY A 248 -1.10 -9.32 20.20
CA GLY A 248 -0.64 -8.29 19.26
C GLY A 248 -0.42 -8.84 17.85
N TYR A 249 0.15 -10.04 17.73
CA TYR A 249 0.32 -10.73 16.46
C TYR A 249 -1.03 -11.05 15.78
N VAL A 250 -2.01 -11.58 16.52
CA VAL A 250 -3.35 -11.85 15.97
C VAL A 250 -4.00 -10.57 15.45
N ILE A 251 -3.86 -9.45 16.17
CA ILE A 251 -4.37 -8.14 15.74
C ILE A 251 -3.69 -7.69 14.45
N ALA A 252 -2.36 -7.81 14.35
CA ALA A 252 -1.60 -7.44 13.16
C ALA A 252 -1.99 -8.28 11.93
N VAL A 253 -2.16 -9.60 12.09
CA VAL A 253 -2.59 -10.51 11.01
C VAL A 253 -4.02 -10.22 10.58
N ALA A 254 -4.94 -10.00 11.53
CA ALA A 254 -6.32 -9.63 11.22
C ALA A 254 -6.38 -8.30 10.46
N GLY A 255 -5.63 -7.29 10.91
CA GLY A 255 -5.48 -6.02 10.20
C GLY A 255 -4.94 -6.22 8.78
N PHE A 256 -3.94 -7.08 8.60
CA PHE A 256 -3.34 -7.35 7.30
C PHE A 256 -4.36 -8.00 6.35
N ALA A 257 -5.10 -9.00 6.82
CA ALA A 257 -6.12 -9.67 6.03
C ALA A 257 -7.19 -8.68 5.52
N LEU A 258 -7.62 -7.74 6.37
CA LEU A 258 -8.56 -6.68 6.01
C LEU A 258 -7.97 -5.68 5.00
N CYS A 259 -6.67 -5.37 5.12
CA CYS A 259 -5.99 -4.43 4.22
C CYS A 259 -5.78 -5.02 2.83
N VAL A 260 -5.40 -6.30 2.69
CA VAL A 260 -5.10 -6.92 1.39
C VAL A 260 -6.32 -6.97 0.48
N THR A 261 -7.51 -7.15 1.05
CA THR A 261 -8.77 -7.26 0.32
C THR A 261 -9.31 -5.91 -0.19
N ALA A 262 -8.84 -4.79 0.35
CA ALA A 262 -9.37 -3.47 0.03
C ALA A 262 -8.31 -2.57 -0.63
N CYS A 263 -8.72 -1.86 -1.69
CA CYS A 263 -7.81 -0.96 -2.39
C CYS A 263 -7.55 0.34 -1.63
N HIS A 264 -8.51 0.78 -0.81
CA HIS A 264 -8.32 1.81 0.20
C HIS A 264 -8.50 1.15 1.57
N PRO A 265 -7.42 0.93 2.34
CA PRO A 265 -7.47 0.23 3.61
C PRO A 265 -8.09 1.15 4.66
N LYS A 266 -9.40 1.00 4.91
CA LYS A 266 -10.09 1.70 6.00
C LYS A 266 -9.58 1.28 7.39
N HIS A 267 -8.91 0.13 7.47
CA HIS A 267 -8.44 -0.50 8.70
C HIS A 267 -6.90 -0.59 8.76
N GLY A 268 -6.17 0.28 8.04
CA GLY A 268 -4.71 0.33 8.09
C GLY A 268 -4.16 0.54 9.50
N SER A 269 -4.88 1.33 10.30
CA SER A 269 -4.63 1.55 11.72
C SER A 269 -4.59 0.27 12.57
N VAL A 270 -5.31 -0.78 12.19
CA VAL A 270 -5.35 -2.05 12.93
C VAL A 270 -4.01 -2.79 12.80
N VAL A 271 -3.40 -2.79 11.61
CA VAL A 271 -2.05 -3.36 11.40
C VAL A 271 -1.02 -2.61 12.23
N ILE A 272 -1.08 -1.27 12.19
CA ILE A 272 -0.18 -0.39 12.94
C ILE A 272 -0.32 -0.64 14.44
N ALA A 273 -1.55 -0.70 14.95
CA ALA A 273 -1.81 -0.96 16.36
C ALA A 273 -1.28 -2.33 16.80
N GLY A 274 -1.48 -3.37 15.98
CA GLY A 274 -0.94 -4.71 16.24
C GLY A 274 0.59 -4.73 16.31
N LEU A 275 1.27 -4.12 15.33
CA LEU A 275 2.74 -4.02 15.30
C LEU A 275 3.28 -3.21 16.49
N ALA A 276 2.69 -2.04 16.76
CA ALA A 276 3.08 -1.20 17.90
C ALA A 276 2.87 -1.91 19.24
N PHE A 277 1.82 -2.73 19.37
CA PHE A 277 1.58 -3.53 20.57
C PHE A 277 2.68 -4.58 20.79
N ILE A 278 3.10 -5.26 19.72
CA ILE A 278 4.22 -6.21 19.76
C ILE A 278 5.51 -5.50 20.22
N ASP A 279 5.80 -4.32 19.68
CA ASP A 279 6.97 -3.51 20.07
C ASP A 279 6.91 -3.06 21.52
N ALA A 280 5.74 -2.62 22.00
CA ALA A 280 5.56 -2.23 23.40
C ALA A 280 5.83 -3.40 24.36
N VAL A 281 5.31 -4.60 24.04
CA VAL A 281 5.57 -5.81 24.84
C VAL A 281 7.05 -6.18 24.81
N ALA A 282 7.72 -6.06 23.66
CA ALA A 282 9.16 -6.28 23.56
C ALA A 282 9.96 -5.24 24.37
N ALA A 283 9.60 -3.96 24.33
CA ALA A 283 10.24 -2.92 25.13
C ALA A 283 10.09 -3.20 26.64
N ILE A 284 8.90 -3.58 27.10
CA ILE A 284 8.66 -3.98 28.50
C ILE A 284 9.52 -5.18 28.89
N GLY A 285 9.62 -6.19 28.03
CA GLY A 285 10.49 -7.35 28.25
C GLY A 285 11.98 -6.96 28.37
N LEU A 286 12.45 -6.04 27.53
CA LEU A 286 13.82 -5.51 27.60
C LEU A 286 14.07 -4.76 28.91
N ILE A 287 13.17 -3.86 29.30
CA ILE A 287 13.26 -3.09 30.55
C ILE A 287 13.31 -4.05 31.75
N TYR A 288 12.46 -5.07 31.77
CA TYR A 288 12.44 -6.06 32.84
C TYR A 288 13.77 -6.81 32.96
N ILE A 289 14.34 -7.25 31.83
CA ILE A 289 15.67 -7.89 31.79
C ILE A 289 16.74 -6.94 32.35
N ILE A 290 16.75 -5.68 31.93
CA ILE A 290 17.72 -4.66 32.40
C ILE A 290 17.58 -4.38 33.90
N ILE A 291 16.36 -4.29 34.43
CA ILE A 291 16.12 -4.03 35.86
C ILE A 291 16.66 -5.18 36.72
N ILE A 292 16.38 -6.43 36.34
CA ILE A 292 16.87 -7.62 37.08
C ILE A 292 18.39 -7.69 37.06
N ILE A 293 18.96 -7.40 35.89
CA ILE A 293 20.41 -7.23 35.68
C ILE A 293 20.97 -6.17 36.64
N GLY A 294 20.30 -5.03 36.80
CA GLY A 294 20.71 -3.92 37.66
C GLY A 294 20.60 -4.24 39.15
N SER A 295 19.56 -4.95 39.57
CA SER A 295 19.38 -5.34 40.98
C SER A 295 20.45 -6.31 41.47
N LYS A 296 20.96 -7.21 40.62
CA LYS A 296 22.05 -8.14 40.97
C LYS A 296 23.43 -7.46 41.09
N LEU A 297 23.58 -6.23 40.62
CA LEU A 297 24.84 -5.48 40.76
C LEU A 297 25.01 -4.84 42.15
N LYS A 298 23.93 -4.77 42.95
CA LYS A 298 23.94 -4.08 44.25
C LYS A 298 24.41 -4.93 45.44
N ASP A 299 24.67 -6.23 45.22
CA ASP A 299 25.10 -7.16 46.29
C ASP A 299 26.63 -7.25 46.47
N HIS A 300 27.43 -6.48 45.70
CA HIS A 300 28.89 -6.40 45.90
C HIS A 300 29.29 -5.14 46.66
N GLN A 301 28.66 -4.92 47.82
CA GLN A 301 29.22 -4.01 48.82
C GLN A 301 30.30 -4.80 49.59
N PRO A 302 31.58 -4.37 49.61
CA PRO A 302 32.63 -5.12 50.29
C PRO A 302 32.31 -5.21 51.79
N PRO A 303 32.60 -6.35 52.46
CA PRO A 303 32.23 -6.54 53.84
C PRO A 303 32.89 -5.47 54.71
N ARG A 304 32.07 -4.79 55.49
CA ARG A 304 32.48 -3.90 56.57
C ARG A 304 33.34 -4.74 57.52
N LYS A 305 34.68 -4.59 57.45
CA LYS A 305 35.58 -5.09 58.48
C LYS A 305 35.27 -4.33 59.77
N ALA A 306 34.46 -4.96 60.62
CA ALA A 306 34.48 -4.72 62.04
C ALA A 306 35.04 -6.01 62.67
N VAL A 307 36.21 -5.88 63.29
CA VAL A 307 36.65 -6.59 64.50
C VAL A 307 38.05 -6.02 64.78
N GLU A 308 38.09 -5.09 65.72
CA GLU A 308 39.26 -4.86 66.58
C GLU A 308 39.64 -6.21 67.20
N GLU A 309 40.92 -6.60 67.14
CA GLU A 309 41.70 -7.15 68.26
C GLU A 309 43.07 -7.66 67.78
N SER A 310 44.08 -6.79 67.79
CA SER A 310 45.47 -7.11 68.15
C SER A 310 46.21 -5.82 68.50
N LEU A 311 45.65 -5.05 69.44
CA LEU A 311 46.30 -3.90 70.05
C LEU A 311 46.60 -4.24 71.52
N ASN A 312 47.35 -5.31 71.79
CA ASN A 312 47.83 -5.67 73.13
C ASN A 312 49.04 -6.64 73.12
N ASP A 313 49.97 -6.54 72.15
CA ASP A 313 51.26 -7.26 72.23
C ASP A 313 52.49 -6.37 71.99
N ALA A 314 52.30 -5.05 71.97
CA ALA A 314 53.38 -4.07 71.80
C ALA A 314 53.42 -3.05 72.93
N LYS A 315 53.33 -3.49 74.19
CA LYS A 315 53.69 -2.67 75.36
C LYS A 315 54.01 -3.49 76.62
N GLY A 316 55.11 -4.22 76.57
CA GLY A 316 55.78 -4.84 77.73
C GLY A 316 57.29 -4.75 77.53
N VAL A 317 57.85 -3.54 77.54
CA VAL A 317 58.76 -3.07 78.61
C VAL A 317 60.16 -3.72 78.51
N MET A 318 61.11 -2.95 77.96
CA MET A 318 62.48 -2.96 78.44
C MET A 318 62.47 -2.59 79.92
N LEU A 319 63.17 -3.33 80.78
CA LEU A 319 64.00 -2.84 81.89
C LEU A 319 64.67 -4.04 82.61
N GLU A 320 65.97 -3.87 82.86
CA GLU A 320 66.95 -4.70 83.60
C GLU A 320 67.52 -5.97 82.94
#